data_AF-A0A6A0QU33-F1
#
_entry.id   AF-A0A6A0QU33-F1
#
_cell.length_a   1.000
_cell.length_b   1.000
_cell.length_c   1.000
_cell.angle_alpha   90.00
_cell.angle_beta   90.00
_cell.angle_gamma   90.00
#
_symmetry.space_group_name_H-M   'P 1'
#
loop_
_entity.id
_entity.type
_entity.pdbx_description
1 polymer ?
#
loop_
_entity_poly.entity_id
_entity_poly.type
_entity_poly.pdbx_seq_one_letter_code
_entity_poly.pdbx_strand_id
1 'polypeptide(L)'
;GTEWMCLGAQAVIGFAAGLFFAAGVFSVGALAKPGRRGRAMGRYGIAYSLGLAIAAGAIAMFGTSSWRAVYVGSALLAGIVALAFTRVHLPDAEPIKREQLRAAVGLLGSPVLVGGVAALAQFGLVAYIPTFAVDQWSMTASAAALVLFTGRVVSVPMKAVAGWMIDRLGAKASARVVGLTMVVIGLIWILSPIVSIGAVASVILASLAGAMFPMANVVAVERFGDLGGLLGVFRAAQMIVAGVSAWIMGVAAEAIGLVPALGVGTLALTIVLFVPRRSPAEVAEPTSRS
;
A
#
# COMPACT_ATOMS: atom_id res chain seq x y z
N GLY A 1 18.11 -13.65 22.15
CA GLY A 1 16.75 -14.08 22.51
C GLY A 1 15.69 -13.13 22.01
N THR A 2 15.76 -11.85 22.40
CA THR A 2 14.77 -10.81 22.07
C THR A 2 14.57 -10.55 20.58
N GLU A 3 15.64 -10.63 19.77
CA GLU A 3 15.57 -10.45 18.32
C GLU A 3 14.66 -11.50 17.64
N TRP A 4 14.86 -12.78 17.97
CA TRP A 4 14.02 -13.87 17.47
C TRP A 4 12.56 -13.74 17.90
N MET A 5 12.30 -13.21 19.11
CA MET A 5 10.94 -12.91 19.55
C MET A 5 10.30 -11.79 18.73
N CYS A 6 11.04 -10.71 18.43
CA CYS A 6 10.55 -9.64 17.57
C CYS A 6 10.25 -10.12 16.15
N LEU A 7 11.14 -10.95 15.58
CA LEU A 7 10.94 -11.55 14.25
C LEU A 7 9.72 -12.49 14.23
N GLY A 8 9.58 -13.34 15.25
CA GLY A 8 8.42 -14.22 15.38
C GLY A 8 7.11 -13.43 15.50
N ALA A 9 7.08 -12.38 16.32
CA ALA A 9 5.92 -11.51 16.46
C ALA A 9 5.56 -10.79 15.15
N GLN A 10 6.56 -10.27 14.42
CA GLN A 10 6.35 -9.66 13.11
C GLN A 10 5.78 -10.65 12.10
N ALA A 11 6.26 -11.90 12.07
CA ALA A 11 5.73 -12.94 11.20
C ALA A 11 4.26 -13.25 11.50
N VAL A 12 3.89 -13.38 12.77
CA VAL A 12 2.51 -13.63 13.19
C VAL A 12 1.58 -12.46 12.83
N ILE A 13 2.01 -11.21 13.11
CA ILE A 13 1.23 -10.01 12.76
C ILE A 13 1.08 -9.90 11.24
N GLY A 14 2.15 -10.15 10.49
CA GLY A 14 2.14 -10.13 9.02
C GLY A 14 1.17 -11.16 8.44
N PHE A 15 1.20 -12.39 8.97
CA PHE A 15 0.27 -13.45 8.57
C PHE A 15 -1.20 -13.07 8.85
N ALA A 16 -1.50 -12.63 10.07
CA ALA A 16 -2.84 -12.21 10.47
C ALA A 16 -3.36 -11.02 9.63
N ALA A 17 -2.50 -10.01 9.41
CA ALA A 17 -2.82 -8.86 8.57
C ALA A 17 -3.10 -9.27 7.11
N GLY A 18 -2.35 -10.24 6.58
CA GLY A 18 -2.56 -10.79 5.24
C GLY A 18 -3.95 -11.41 5.08
N LEU A 19 -4.35 -12.27 6.02
CA LEU A 19 -5.67 -12.90 6.04
C LEU A 19 -6.80 -11.88 6.15
N PHE A 20 -6.70 -10.97 7.11
CA PHE A 20 -7.73 -9.95 7.36
C PHE A 20 -7.89 -8.99 6.17
N PHE A 21 -6.77 -8.57 5.56
CA PHE A 21 -6.82 -7.63 4.44
C PHE A 21 -7.41 -8.25 3.18
N ALA A 22 -7.06 -9.50 2.85
CA ALA A 22 -7.62 -10.19 1.68
C ALA A 22 -9.15 -10.35 1.80
N ALA A 23 -9.63 -10.78 2.98
CA ALA A 23 -11.06 -10.88 3.26
C ALA A 23 -11.76 -9.51 3.16
N GLY A 24 -11.16 -8.46 3.74
CA GLY A 24 -11.72 -7.10 3.67
C GLY A 24 -11.83 -6.55 2.24
N VAL A 25 -10.81 -6.75 1.40
CA VAL A 25 -10.86 -6.35 -0.02
C VAL A 25 -11.97 -7.09 -0.76
N PHE A 26 -12.10 -8.40 -0.56
CA PHE A 26 -13.19 -9.17 -1.14
C PHE A 26 -14.57 -8.63 -0.71
N SER A 27 -14.81 -8.48 0.59
CA SER A 27 -16.10 -8.01 1.11
C SER A 27 -16.46 -6.62 0.58
N VAL A 28 -15.50 -5.69 0.51
CA VAL A 28 -15.75 -4.36 -0.06
C VAL A 28 -16.03 -4.42 -1.56
N GLY A 29 -15.33 -5.28 -2.29
CA GLY A 29 -15.58 -5.50 -3.72
C GLY A 29 -16.98 -6.06 -3.99
N ALA A 30 -17.41 -7.04 -3.20
CA ALA A 30 -18.71 -7.69 -3.30
C ALA A 30 -19.87 -6.76 -2.90
N LEU A 31 -19.69 -5.92 -1.88
CA LEU A 31 -20.71 -4.98 -1.40
C LEU A 31 -20.81 -3.69 -2.26
N ALA A 32 -19.80 -3.40 -3.07
CA ALA A 32 -19.76 -2.17 -3.86
C ALA A 32 -20.64 -2.26 -5.12
N LYS A 33 -21.51 -1.26 -5.30
CA LYS A 33 -22.31 -1.10 -6.53
C LYS A 33 -21.41 -0.99 -7.78
N PRO A 34 -21.86 -1.50 -8.95
CA PRO A 34 -21.18 -1.26 -10.22
C PRO A 34 -20.90 0.23 -10.45
N GLY A 35 -19.70 0.56 -10.95
CA GLY A 35 -19.26 1.94 -11.19
C GLY A 35 -18.94 2.77 -9.93
N ARG A 36 -18.96 2.19 -8.73
CA ARG A 36 -18.57 2.86 -7.46
C ARG A 36 -17.50 2.11 -6.67
N ARG A 37 -16.87 1.11 -7.30
CA ARG A 37 -15.84 0.26 -6.68
C ARG A 37 -14.61 1.07 -6.28
N GLY A 38 -14.23 2.09 -7.07
CA GLY A 38 -13.11 2.98 -6.73
C GLY A 38 -13.33 3.73 -5.43
N ARG A 39 -14.47 4.41 -5.28
CA ARG A 39 -14.83 5.09 -4.01
C ARG A 39 -14.94 4.13 -2.82
N ALA A 40 -15.52 2.95 -3.01
CA ALA A 40 -15.64 1.95 -1.94
C ALA A 40 -14.25 1.51 -1.45
N MET A 41 -13.34 1.18 -2.37
CA MET A 41 -11.95 0.83 -2.05
C MET A 41 -11.16 2.00 -1.46
N GLY A 42 -11.45 3.23 -1.91
CA GLY A 42 -10.89 4.45 -1.32
C GLY A 42 -11.25 4.56 0.16
N ARG A 43 -12.52 4.37 0.52
CA ARG A 43 -13.00 4.39 1.92
C ARG A 43 -12.40 3.27 2.76
N TYR A 44 -12.33 2.05 2.22
CA TYR A 44 -11.63 0.95 2.87
C TYR A 44 -10.17 1.31 3.17
N GLY A 45 -9.48 1.90 2.20
CA GLY A 45 -8.11 2.35 2.39
C GLY A 45 -7.97 3.49 3.39
N ILE A 46 -8.98 4.36 3.57
CA ILE A 46 -8.95 5.43 4.59
C ILE A 46 -8.79 4.83 5.98
N ALA A 47 -9.54 3.78 6.31
CA ALA A 47 -9.42 3.09 7.59
C ALA A 47 -8.00 2.53 7.81
N TYR A 48 -7.42 1.91 6.77
CA TYR A 48 -6.04 1.44 6.80
C TYR A 48 -5.02 2.57 7.06
N SER A 49 -5.18 3.70 6.37
CA SER A 49 -4.31 4.87 6.58
C SER A 49 -4.45 5.50 7.96
N LEU A 50 -5.66 5.55 8.51
CA LEU A 50 -5.87 6.08 9.84
C LEU A 50 -5.13 5.25 10.88
N GLY A 51 -5.16 3.91 10.76
CA GLY A 51 -4.36 3.02 11.60
C GLY A 51 -2.86 3.32 11.51
N LEU A 52 -2.32 3.49 10.31
CA LEU A 52 -0.91 3.85 10.10
C LEU A 52 -0.56 5.25 10.63
N ALA A 53 -1.48 6.20 10.52
CA ALA A 53 -1.31 7.54 11.09
C ALA A 53 -1.27 7.47 12.61
N ILE A 54 -2.20 6.76 13.24
CA ILE A 54 -2.21 6.58 14.71
C ILE A 54 -0.90 5.94 15.16
N ALA A 55 -0.41 4.91 14.45
CA ALA A 55 0.86 4.26 14.77
C ALA A 55 2.06 5.22 14.69
N ALA A 56 2.18 5.98 13.60
CA ALA A 56 3.25 6.96 13.44
C ALA A 56 3.15 8.10 14.47
N GLY A 57 1.93 8.56 14.77
CA GLY A 57 1.66 9.59 15.77
C GLY A 57 2.01 9.14 17.19
N ALA A 58 1.72 7.89 17.54
CA ALA A 58 2.12 7.32 18.82
C ALA A 58 3.65 7.34 18.99
N ILE A 59 4.42 7.02 17.95
CA ILE A 59 5.89 7.12 17.99
C ILE A 59 6.33 8.59 18.13
N ALA A 60 5.72 9.50 17.38
CA ALA A 60 6.05 10.93 17.45
C ALA A 60 5.77 11.53 18.85
N MET A 61 4.69 11.08 19.52
CA MET A 61 4.28 11.59 20.83
C MET A 61 5.04 10.95 21.99
N PHE A 62 5.21 9.62 21.98
CA PHE A 62 5.73 8.88 23.12
C PHE A 62 7.22 8.52 23.00
N GLY A 63 7.82 8.78 21.84
CA GLY A 63 9.22 8.47 21.57
C GLY A 63 9.55 6.98 21.73
N THR A 64 10.83 6.69 21.93
CA THR A 64 11.33 5.31 22.06
C THR A 64 11.26 4.77 23.47
N SER A 65 10.98 5.57 24.50
CA SER A 65 10.94 5.13 25.90
C SER A 65 9.70 4.29 26.24
N SER A 66 8.59 4.50 25.52
CA SER A 66 7.28 3.90 25.82
C SER A 66 6.77 2.95 24.73
N TRP A 67 7.67 2.39 23.90
CA TRP A 67 7.29 1.54 22.77
C TRP A 67 6.38 0.36 23.17
N ARG A 68 6.61 -0.23 24.35
CA ARG A 68 5.78 -1.34 24.87
C ARG A 68 4.32 -0.94 25.06
N ALA A 69 4.07 0.26 25.60
CA ALA A 69 2.70 0.76 25.80
C ALA A 69 1.96 0.92 24.47
N VAL A 70 2.66 1.34 23.41
CA VAL A 70 2.10 1.45 22.07
C VAL A 70 1.68 0.07 21.52
N TYR A 71 2.50 -0.97 21.71
CA TYR A 71 2.12 -2.33 21.30
C TYR A 71 0.96 -2.89 22.11
N VAL A 72 0.96 -2.70 23.44
CA VAL A 72 -0.15 -3.14 24.31
C VAL A 72 -1.45 -2.44 23.91
N GLY A 73 -1.43 -1.12 23.73
CA GLY A 73 -2.60 -0.35 23.27
C GLY A 73 -3.09 -0.81 21.90
N SER A 74 -2.18 -1.09 20.96
CA SER A 74 -2.53 -1.62 19.64
C SER A 74 -3.18 -3.00 19.73
N ALA A 75 -2.66 -3.89 20.58
CA ALA A 75 -3.21 -5.22 20.80
C ALA A 75 -4.62 -5.18 21.42
N LEU A 76 -4.84 -4.29 22.41
CA LEU A 76 -6.15 -4.07 23.02
C LEU A 76 -7.17 -3.56 22.00
N LEU A 77 -6.78 -2.58 21.18
CA LEU A 77 -7.64 -2.05 20.12
C LEU A 77 -7.99 -3.14 19.09
N ALA A 78 -7.01 -3.93 18.67
CA ALA A 78 -7.22 -5.06 17.77
C ALA A 78 -8.19 -6.10 18.38
N GLY A 79 -8.07 -6.39 19.68
CA GLY A 79 -8.99 -7.26 20.41
C GLY A 79 -10.43 -6.73 20.44
N ILE A 80 -10.62 -5.43 20.70
CA ILE A 80 -11.94 -4.79 20.65
C ILE A 80 -12.56 -4.90 19.25
N VAL A 81 -11.76 -4.64 18.21
CA VAL A 81 -12.21 -4.76 16.82
C VAL A 81 -12.57 -6.21 16.49
N ALA A 82 -11.76 -7.20 16.90
CA ALA A 82 -12.05 -8.61 16.70
C ALA A 82 -13.39 -9.02 17.36
N LEU A 83 -13.67 -8.53 18.57
CA LEU A 83 -14.96 -8.73 19.23
C LEU A 83 -16.11 -8.10 18.45
N ALA A 84 -15.92 -6.89 17.92
CA ALA A 84 -16.94 -6.23 17.10
C ALA A 84 -17.27 -7.03 15.82
N PHE A 85 -16.27 -7.63 15.18
CA PHE A 85 -16.46 -8.46 13.99
C PHE A 85 -17.28 -9.72 14.24
N THR A 86 -17.39 -10.21 15.48
CA THR A 86 -18.30 -11.34 15.81
C THR A 86 -19.77 -11.00 15.60
N ARG A 87 -20.12 -9.72 15.44
CA ARG A 87 -21.49 -9.25 15.21
C ARG A 87 -21.75 -8.75 13.79
N VAL A 88 -20.74 -8.80 12.90
CA VAL A 88 -20.86 -8.31 11.52
C VAL A 88 -20.97 -9.49 10.57
N HIS A 89 -22.02 -9.52 9.75
CA HIS A 89 -22.14 -10.48 8.67
C HIS A 89 -21.47 -9.92 7.41
N LEU A 90 -20.51 -10.68 6.86
CA LEU A 90 -19.82 -10.36 5.62
C LEU A 90 -20.24 -11.35 4.52
N PRO A 91 -20.13 -10.97 3.24
CA PRO A 91 -20.40 -11.89 2.14
C PRO A 91 -19.49 -13.12 2.18
N ASP A 92 -20.06 -14.28 1.90
CA ASP A 92 -19.30 -15.52 1.71
C ASP A 92 -18.56 -15.49 0.36
N ALA A 93 -17.36 -16.07 0.35
CA ALA A 93 -16.60 -16.31 -0.88
C ALA A 93 -16.74 -17.78 -1.27
N GLU A 94 -16.94 -18.06 -2.55
CA GLU A 94 -16.91 -19.45 -3.03
C GLU A 94 -15.50 -20.03 -2.91
N PRO A 95 -15.36 -21.29 -2.43
CA PRO A 95 -14.08 -21.98 -2.40
C PRO A 95 -13.48 -22.13 -3.80
N ILE A 96 -12.21 -21.75 -3.97
CA ILE A 96 -11.50 -21.90 -5.26
C ILE A 96 -11.14 -23.37 -5.48
N LYS A 97 -11.49 -23.90 -6.65
CA LYS A 97 -11.03 -25.23 -7.09
C LYS A 97 -9.57 -25.15 -7.57
N ARG A 98 -8.78 -26.21 -7.34
CA ARG A 98 -7.34 -26.27 -7.69
C ARG A 98 -7.05 -25.95 -9.15
N GLU A 99 -7.94 -26.33 -10.06
CA GLU A 99 -7.84 -26.06 -11.50
C GLU A 99 -8.01 -24.58 -11.83
N GLN A 100 -8.97 -23.91 -11.16
CA GLN A 100 -9.18 -22.47 -11.27
C GLN A 100 -7.96 -21.70 -10.76
N LEU A 101 -7.30 -22.18 -9.70
CA LEU A 101 -6.09 -21.56 -9.16
C LEU A 101 -4.97 -21.52 -10.21
N ARG A 102 -4.71 -22.64 -10.92
CA ARG A 102 -3.66 -22.70 -11.95
C ARG A 102 -3.96 -21.79 -13.14
N ALA A 103 -5.18 -21.82 -13.64
CA ALA A 103 -5.61 -20.95 -14.75
C ALA A 103 -5.52 -19.46 -14.35
N ALA A 104 -5.75 -19.16 -13.09
CA ALA A 104 -5.82 -17.81 -12.58
C ALA A 104 -4.48 -17.19 -12.17
N VAL A 105 -3.41 -17.96 -11.95
CA VAL A 105 -2.06 -17.40 -11.77
C VAL A 105 -1.65 -16.56 -12.99
N GLY A 106 -2.06 -16.96 -14.19
CA GLY A 106 -1.88 -16.17 -15.42
C GLY A 106 -2.61 -14.83 -15.42
N LEU A 107 -3.57 -14.60 -14.51
CA LEU A 107 -4.34 -13.36 -14.39
C LEU A 107 -3.66 -12.32 -13.47
N LEU A 108 -2.61 -12.72 -12.74
CA LEU A 108 -1.96 -11.87 -11.74
C LEU A 108 -1.20 -10.67 -12.32
N GLY A 109 -0.82 -10.71 -13.60
CA GLY A 109 0.12 -9.76 -14.21
C GLY A 109 -0.15 -8.28 -13.88
N SER A 110 -1.28 -7.73 -14.34
CA SER A 110 -1.57 -6.29 -14.09
C SER A 110 -1.89 -5.94 -12.62
N PRO A 111 -2.65 -6.74 -11.85
CA PRO A 111 -2.79 -6.53 -10.41
C PRO A 111 -1.45 -6.48 -9.68
N VAL A 112 -0.59 -7.49 -9.88
CA VAL A 112 0.73 -7.59 -9.22
C VAL A 112 1.65 -6.47 -9.65
N LEU A 113 1.59 -6.01 -10.90
CA LEU A 113 2.38 -4.87 -11.35
C LEU A 113 2.01 -3.58 -10.60
N VAL A 114 0.72 -3.24 -10.55
CA VAL A 114 0.23 -2.02 -9.85
C VAL A 114 0.42 -2.15 -8.34
N GLY A 115 0.07 -3.31 -7.78
CA GLY A 115 0.26 -3.62 -6.36
C GLY A 115 1.73 -3.66 -5.95
N GLY A 116 2.60 -4.13 -6.84
CA GLY A 116 4.05 -4.18 -6.66
C GLY A 116 4.66 -2.78 -6.63
N VAL A 117 4.26 -1.88 -7.54
CA VAL A 117 4.65 -0.46 -7.47
C VAL A 117 4.18 0.17 -6.16
N ALA A 118 2.93 -0.09 -5.75
CA ALA A 118 2.42 0.38 -4.46
C ALA A 118 3.24 -0.16 -3.28
N ALA A 119 3.63 -1.45 -3.32
CA ALA A 119 4.42 -2.10 -2.30
C ALA A 119 5.85 -1.56 -2.24
N LEU A 120 6.53 -1.43 -3.38
CA LEU A 120 7.86 -0.81 -3.48
C LEU A 120 7.83 0.62 -2.93
N ALA A 121 6.87 1.43 -3.34
CA ALA A 121 6.78 2.78 -2.81
C ALA A 121 6.51 2.80 -1.29
N GLN A 122 5.62 1.94 -0.81
CA GLN A 122 5.21 1.96 0.60
C GLN A 122 6.27 1.39 1.54
N PHE A 123 6.89 0.27 1.16
CA PHE A 123 7.77 -0.51 2.03
C PHE A 123 9.24 -0.36 1.65
N GLY A 124 9.54 -0.03 0.40
CA GLY A 124 10.90 0.26 -0.06
C GLY A 124 11.28 1.74 0.05
N LEU A 125 10.37 2.69 -0.18
CA LEU A 125 10.70 4.13 -0.14
C LEU A 125 10.19 4.82 1.11
N VAL A 126 8.87 4.79 1.34
CA VAL A 126 8.22 5.53 2.44
C VAL A 126 8.68 5.02 3.82
N ALA A 127 9.04 3.74 3.94
CA ALA A 127 9.60 3.18 5.17
C ALA A 127 10.93 3.83 5.58
N TYR A 128 11.68 4.37 4.62
CA TYR A 128 12.98 5.03 4.84
C TYR A 128 12.86 6.55 5.06
N ILE A 129 11.66 7.14 5.00
CA ILE A 129 11.48 8.59 5.26
C ILE A 129 12.06 9.00 6.63
N PRO A 130 11.77 8.28 7.74
CA PRO A 130 12.35 8.66 9.03
C PRO A 130 13.87 8.56 9.04
N THR A 131 14.44 7.48 8.50
CA THR A 131 15.88 7.28 8.39
C THR A 131 16.54 8.38 7.58
N PHE A 132 15.98 8.72 6.42
CA PHE A 132 16.46 9.81 5.58
C PHE A 132 16.42 11.16 6.30
N ALA A 133 15.34 11.45 7.01
CA ALA A 133 15.19 12.71 7.74
C ALA A 133 16.22 12.84 8.88
N VAL A 134 16.54 11.74 9.57
CA VAL A 134 17.59 11.72 10.59
C VAL A 134 18.96 11.88 9.93
N ASP A 135 19.29 11.04 8.96
CA ASP A 135 20.65 10.95 8.42
C ASP A 135 21.02 12.11 7.49
N GLN A 136 20.08 12.58 6.67
CA GLN A 136 20.34 13.60 5.64
C GLN A 136 19.91 15.00 6.06
N TRP A 137 18.89 15.12 6.93
CA TRP A 137 18.41 16.43 7.42
C TRP A 137 18.76 16.71 8.88
N SER A 138 19.47 15.79 9.54
CA SER A 138 19.84 15.91 10.97
C SER A 138 18.63 16.16 11.88
N MET A 139 17.45 15.65 11.50
CA MET A 139 16.25 15.76 12.33
C MET A 139 16.34 14.82 13.53
N THR A 140 15.67 15.17 14.63
CA THR A 140 15.45 14.23 15.73
C THR A 140 14.50 13.11 15.28
N ALA A 141 14.58 11.95 15.94
CA ALA A 141 13.69 10.82 15.64
C ALA A 141 12.20 11.19 15.73
N SER A 142 11.81 12.04 16.70
CA SER A 142 10.43 12.51 16.84
C SER A 142 10.00 13.43 15.70
N ALA A 143 10.87 14.34 15.25
CA ALA A 143 10.59 15.20 14.10
C ALA A 143 10.47 14.38 12.80
N ALA A 144 11.37 13.41 12.60
CA ALA A 144 11.32 12.47 11.49
C ALA A 144 10.02 11.62 11.50
N ALA A 145 9.59 11.15 12.67
CA ALA A 145 8.31 10.46 12.83
C ALA A 145 7.11 11.37 12.53
N LEU A 146 7.18 12.66 12.88
CA LEU A 146 6.14 13.64 12.59
C LEU A 146 5.99 13.89 11.08
N VAL A 147 7.08 13.90 10.32
CA VAL A 147 7.03 13.97 8.85
C VAL A 147 6.27 12.77 8.28
N LEU A 148 6.62 11.55 8.71
CA LEU A 148 5.91 10.35 8.29
C LEU A 148 4.43 10.38 8.72
N PHE A 149 4.14 10.74 9.97
CA PHE A 149 2.78 10.92 10.49
C PHE A 149 1.96 11.86 9.61
N THR A 150 2.51 13.02 9.27
CA THR A 150 1.88 14.01 8.40
C THR A 150 1.58 13.41 7.03
N GLY A 151 2.53 12.68 6.44
CA GLY A 151 2.32 11.92 5.21
C GLY A 151 1.15 10.92 5.31
N ARG A 152 1.03 10.21 6.44
CA ARG A 152 -0.08 9.27 6.69
C ARG A 152 -1.42 9.99 6.84
N VAL A 153 -1.46 11.13 7.54
CA VAL A 153 -2.69 11.94 7.68
C VAL A 153 -3.14 12.47 6.31
N VAL A 154 -2.22 13.05 5.53
CA VAL A 154 -2.51 13.58 4.18
C VAL A 154 -2.92 12.46 3.21
N SER A 155 -2.48 11.22 3.45
CA SER A 155 -2.91 10.06 2.64
C SER A 155 -4.40 9.74 2.74
N VAL A 156 -5.09 10.18 3.80
CA VAL A 156 -6.53 9.95 4.00
C VAL A 156 -7.36 10.65 2.91
N PRO A 157 -7.32 11.97 2.75
CA PRO A 157 -8.04 12.63 1.65
C PRO A 157 -7.54 12.16 0.28
N MET A 158 -6.24 11.83 0.14
CA MET A 158 -5.70 11.36 -1.12
C MET A 158 -6.29 10.03 -1.59
N LYS A 159 -6.72 9.16 -0.67
CA LYS A 159 -7.45 7.93 -1.03
C LYS A 159 -8.86 8.20 -1.55
N ALA A 160 -9.53 9.23 -1.04
CA ALA A 160 -10.81 9.67 -1.59
C ALA A 160 -10.62 10.20 -3.02
N VAL A 161 -9.56 11.00 -3.25
CA VAL A 161 -9.16 11.46 -4.58
C VAL A 161 -8.85 10.28 -5.50
N ALA A 162 -8.07 9.29 -5.03
CA ALA A 162 -7.79 8.09 -5.81
C ALA A 162 -9.06 7.30 -6.16
N GLY A 163 -9.99 7.14 -5.22
CA GLY A 163 -11.29 6.51 -5.48
C GLY A 163 -12.08 7.23 -6.57
N TRP A 164 -12.08 8.57 -6.54
CA TRP A 164 -12.69 9.40 -7.59
C TRP A 164 -11.96 9.27 -8.94
N MET A 165 -10.62 9.26 -8.95
CA MET A 165 -9.82 9.09 -10.16
C MET A 165 -10.08 7.73 -10.80
N ILE A 166 -10.14 6.67 -9.98
CA ILE A 166 -10.46 5.31 -10.45
C ILE A 166 -11.82 5.29 -11.14
N ASP A 167 -12.85 5.88 -10.52
CA ASP A 167 -14.20 5.91 -11.10
C ASP A 167 -14.28 6.75 -12.40
N ARG A 168 -13.40 7.74 -12.60
CA ARG A 168 -13.41 8.63 -13.78
C ARG A 168 -12.48 8.21 -14.92
N LEU A 169 -11.28 7.73 -14.59
CA LEU A 169 -10.21 7.45 -15.54
C LEU A 169 -9.95 5.94 -15.68
N GLY A 170 -10.48 5.13 -14.78
CA GLY A 170 -10.12 3.73 -14.62
C GLY A 170 -8.88 3.55 -13.72
N ALA A 171 -8.79 2.38 -13.09
CA ALA A 171 -7.75 2.11 -12.10
C ALA A 171 -6.34 2.07 -12.70
N LYS A 172 -6.17 1.50 -13.90
CA LYS A 172 -4.87 1.41 -14.58
C LYS A 172 -4.34 2.77 -15.04
N ALA A 173 -5.20 3.62 -15.58
CA ALA A 173 -4.81 4.97 -16.00
C ALA A 173 -4.46 5.83 -14.78
N SER A 174 -5.27 5.76 -13.73
CA SER A 174 -5.02 6.43 -12.46
C SER A 174 -3.68 6.00 -11.86
N ALA A 175 -3.38 4.70 -11.86
CA ALA A 175 -2.13 4.15 -11.35
C ALA A 175 -0.91 4.69 -12.11
N ARG A 176 -0.98 4.83 -13.44
CA ARG A 176 0.12 5.45 -14.21
C ARG A 176 0.34 6.91 -13.84
N VAL A 177 -0.73 7.69 -13.77
CA VAL A 177 -0.64 9.11 -13.42
C VAL A 177 -0.03 9.26 -12.03
N VAL A 178 -0.55 8.55 -11.04
CA VAL A 178 -0.02 8.61 -9.67
C VAL A 178 1.42 8.09 -9.59
N GLY A 179 1.72 6.95 -10.22
CA GLY A 179 3.07 6.38 -10.21
C GLY A 179 4.12 7.29 -10.85
N LEU A 180 3.80 7.95 -11.97
CA LEU A 180 4.70 8.94 -12.59
C LEU A 180 4.89 10.18 -11.70
N THR A 181 3.80 10.69 -11.11
CA THR A 181 3.90 11.79 -10.15
C THR A 181 4.77 11.41 -8.96
N MET A 182 4.69 10.17 -8.49
CA MET A 182 5.56 9.67 -7.41
C MET A 182 7.04 9.63 -7.79
N VAL A 183 7.38 9.32 -9.04
CA VAL A 183 8.78 9.41 -9.52
C VAL A 183 9.28 10.85 -9.40
N VAL A 184 8.53 11.82 -9.92
CA VAL A 184 8.92 13.24 -9.87
C VAL A 184 9.04 13.73 -8.43
N ILE A 185 8.02 13.46 -7.60
CA ILE A 185 8.01 13.88 -6.20
C ILE A 185 9.10 13.17 -5.39
N GLY A 186 9.38 11.90 -5.66
CA GLY A 186 10.45 11.15 -5.02
C GLY A 186 11.83 11.72 -5.37
N LEU A 187 12.06 12.10 -6.62
CA LEU A 187 13.31 12.77 -7.03
C LEU A 187 13.44 14.14 -6.37
N ILE A 188 12.36 14.92 -6.26
CA ILE A 188 12.37 16.19 -5.52
C ILE A 188 12.72 15.94 -4.04
N TRP A 189 12.12 14.93 -3.42
CA TRP A 189 12.43 14.57 -2.02
C TRP A 189 13.92 14.27 -1.82
N ILE A 190 14.49 13.43 -2.68
CA ILE A 190 15.85 12.92 -2.52
C ILE A 190 16.92 13.96 -2.89
N LEU A 191 16.67 14.74 -3.95
CA LEU A 191 17.67 15.64 -4.53
C LEU A 191 17.57 17.09 -4.04
N SER A 192 16.51 17.45 -3.30
CA SER A 192 16.37 18.83 -2.86
C SER A 192 17.43 19.21 -1.83
N PRO A 193 18.20 20.29 -2.05
CA PRO A 193 19.11 20.81 -1.04
C PRO A 193 18.39 21.55 0.09
N ILE A 194 17.09 21.83 -0.06
CA ILE A 194 16.29 22.59 0.90
C ILE A 194 15.42 21.62 1.70
N VAL A 195 15.73 21.46 2.99
CA VAL A 195 15.07 20.52 3.90
C VAL A 195 13.54 20.64 3.88
N SER A 196 12.99 21.86 3.88
CA SER A 196 11.53 22.06 3.86
C SER A 196 10.88 21.56 2.58
N ILE A 197 11.52 21.74 1.42
CA ILE A 197 11.03 21.23 0.13
C ILE A 197 11.10 19.70 0.12
N GLY A 198 12.24 19.13 0.55
CA GLY A 198 12.41 17.68 0.67
C GLY A 198 11.37 17.05 1.61
N ALA A 199 11.11 17.67 2.76
CA ALA A 199 10.12 17.22 3.73
C ALA A 199 8.69 17.25 3.14
N VAL A 200 8.29 18.35 2.49
CA VAL A 200 6.98 18.45 1.81
C VAL A 200 6.86 17.39 0.72
N ALA A 201 7.89 17.19 -0.09
CA ALA A 201 7.90 16.16 -1.12
C ALA A 201 7.76 14.74 -0.53
N SER A 202 8.43 14.44 0.59
CA SER A 202 8.30 13.15 1.29
C SER A 202 6.89 12.90 1.82
N VAL A 203 6.22 13.94 2.35
CA VAL A 203 4.82 13.89 2.80
C VAL A 203 3.89 13.57 1.63
N ILE A 204 4.09 14.24 0.49
CA ILE A 204 3.32 13.99 -0.73
C ILE A 204 3.58 12.57 -1.25
N LEU A 205 4.83 12.12 -1.28
CA LEU A 205 5.19 10.76 -1.71
C LEU A 205 4.49 9.70 -0.84
N ALA A 206 4.55 9.85 0.48
CA ALA A 206 3.88 8.94 1.42
C ALA A 206 2.36 8.92 1.21
N SER A 207 1.78 10.07 0.91
CA SER A 207 0.36 10.21 0.59
C SER A 207 -0.03 9.47 -0.70
N LEU A 208 0.73 9.70 -1.77
CA LEU A 208 0.51 9.07 -3.09
C LEU A 208 0.74 7.55 -3.04
N ALA A 209 1.78 7.09 -2.33
CA ALA A 209 2.02 5.66 -2.12
C ALA A 209 0.83 4.97 -1.46
N GLY A 210 0.23 5.62 -0.45
CA GLY A 210 -0.99 5.14 0.18
C GLY A 210 -2.19 5.08 -0.79
N ALA A 211 -2.25 6.00 -1.76
CA ALA A 211 -3.33 6.13 -2.73
C ALA A 211 -3.27 5.08 -3.86
N MET A 212 -2.11 4.45 -4.08
CA MET A 212 -1.93 3.37 -5.05
C MET A 212 -2.62 2.05 -4.65
N PHE A 213 -2.81 1.79 -3.35
CA PHE A 213 -3.44 0.54 -2.90
C PHE A 213 -4.90 0.38 -3.36
N PRO A 214 -5.80 1.38 -3.23
CA PRO A 214 -7.12 1.32 -3.84
C PRO A 214 -7.09 1.00 -5.35
N MET A 215 -6.13 1.56 -6.09
CA MET A 215 -6.00 1.30 -7.53
C MET A 215 -5.62 -0.15 -7.80
N ALA A 216 -4.63 -0.68 -7.08
CA ALA A 216 -4.24 -2.08 -7.16
C ALA A 216 -5.39 -3.03 -6.81
N ASN A 217 -6.13 -2.72 -5.75
CA ASN A 217 -7.27 -3.52 -5.30
C ASN A 217 -8.41 -3.52 -6.32
N VAL A 218 -8.71 -2.39 -6.96
CA VAL A 218 -9.72 -2.35 -8.03
C VAL A 218 -9.27 -3.16 -9.24
N VAL A 219 -8.01 -3.02 -9.69
CA VAL A 219 -7.47 -3.84 -10.78
C VAL A 219 -7.55 -5.34 -10.44
N ALA A 220 -7.28 -5.71 -9.19
CA ALA A 220 -7.40 -7.08 -8.71
C ALA A 220 -8.87 -7.57 -8.74
N VAL A 221 -9.79 -6.81 -8.17
CA VAL A 221 -11.22 -7.18 -8.12
C VAL A 221 -11.85 -7.24 -9.52
N GLU A 222 -11.54 -6.30 -10.40
CA GLU A 222 -11.99 -6.32 -11.80
C GLU A 222 -11.45 -7.53 -12.57
N ARG A 223 -10.26 -8.00 -12.22
CA ARG A 223 -9.61 -9.11 -12.91
C ARG A 223 -10.02 -10.48 -12.36
N PHE A 224 -10.27 -10.58 -11.06
CA PHE A 224 -10.56 -11.86 -10.39
C PHE A 224 -12.06 -12.09 -10.17
N GLY A 225 -12.88 -11.04 -10.20
CA GLY A 225 -14.32 -11.15 -9.91
C GLY A 225 -14.55 -11.69 -8.51
N ASP A 226 -15.40 -12.72 -8.40
CA ASP A 226 -15.80 -13.32 -7.13
C ASP A 226 -14.82 -14.38 -6.61
N LEU A 227 -13.67 -14.56 -7.29
CA LEU A 227 -12.63 -15.51 -6.89
C LEU A 227 -11.79 -14.97 -5.72
N GLY A 228 -12.37 -14.95 -4.51
CA GLY A 228 -11.76 -14.41 -3.30
C GLY A 228 -10.37 -14.97 -2.97
N GLY A 229 -10.13 -16.26 -3.22
CA GLY A 229 -8.81 -16.86 -3.01
C GLY A 229 -7.70 -16.26 -3.89
N LEU A 230 -8.01 -15.72 -5.07
CA LEU A 230 -7.02 -15.02 -5.91
C LEU A 230 -6.66 -13.64 -5.37
N LEU A 231 -7.59 -12.97 -4.70
CA LEU A 231 -7.26 -11.75 -3.95
C LEU A 231 -6.25 -12.07 -2.83
N GLY A 232 -6.39 -13.24 -2.20
CA GLY A 232 -5.39 -13.78 -1.27
C GLY A 232 -4.02 -13.99 -1.93
N VAL A 233 -3.96 -14.69 -3.07
CA VAL A 233 -2.71 -14.91 -3.81
C VAL A 233 -2.07 -13.59 -4.28
N PHE A 234 -2.86 -12.69 -4.83
CA PHE A 234 -2.42 -11.35 -5.22
C PHE A 234 -1.82 -10.60 -4.03
N ARG A 235 -2.50 -10.63 -2.87
CA ARG A 235 -2.02 -9.97 -1.67
C ARG A 235 -0.71 -10.58 -1.16
N ALA A 236 -0.61 -11.91 -1.19
CA ALA A 236 0.63 -12.61 -0.85
C ALA A 236 1.79 -12.18 -1.78
N ALA A 237 1.57 -12.17 -3.10
CA ALA A 237 2.55 -11.68 -4.05
C ALA A 237 2.95 -10.23 -3.78
N GLN A 238 1.99 -9.36 -3.45
CA GLN A 238 2.27 -7.98 -3.08
C GLN A 238 3.12 -7.86 -1.81
N MET A 239 2.90 -8.69 -0.79
CA MET A 239 3.70 -8.71 0.43
C MET A 239 5.10 -9.28 0.20
N ILE A 240 5.26 -10.25 -0.71
CA ILE A 240 6.57 -10.73 -1.15
C ILE A 240 7.33 -9.57 -1.81
N VAL A 241 6.70 -8.84 -2.74
CA VAL A 241 7.32 -7.66 -3.36
C VAL A 241 7.68 -6.62 -2.31
N ALA A 242 6.82 -6.38 -1.31
CA ALA A 242 7.11 -5.46 -0.21
C ALA A 242 8.36 -5.86 0.58
N GLY A 243 8.45 -7.13 1.02
CA GLY A 243 9.57 -7.64 1.80
C GLY A 243 10.87 -7.62 1.00
N VAL A 244 10.84 -8.09 -0.25
CA VAL A 244 12.00 -8.06 -1.16
C VAL A 244 12.45 -6.63 -1.44
N SER A 245 11.52 -5.70 -1.67
CA SER A 245 11.85 -4.29 -1.93
C SER A 245 12.51 -3.64 -0.72
N ALA A 246 11.99 -3.88 0.50
CA ALA A 246 12.58 -3.36 1.72
C ALA A 246 13.98 -3.94 1.96
N TRP A 247 14.15 -5.25 1.76
CA TRP A 247 15.45 -5.91 1.89
C TRP A 247 16.47 -5.38 0.87
N ILE A 248 16.12 -5.31 -0.41
CA ILE A 248 16.98 -4.76 -1.47
C ILE A 248 17.35 -3.31 -1.14
N MET A 249 16.41 -2.49 -0.67
CA MET A 249 16.69 -1.11 -0.31
C MET A 249 17.71 -1.03 0.84
N GLY A 250 17.57 -1.87 1.87
CA GLY A 250 18.53 -1.93 2.98
C GLY A 250 19.93 -2.30 2.52
N VAL A 251 20.05 -3.40 1.78
CA VAL A 251 21.34 -3.85 1.22
C VAL A 251 21.96 -2.80 0.30
N ALA A 252 21.17 -2.17 -0.56
CA ALA A 252 21.65 -1.12 -1.44
C ALA A 252 22.09 0.13 -0.66
N ALA A 253 21.34 0.54 0.36
CA ALA A 253 21.69 1.68 1.19
C ALA A 253 23.01 1.47 1.94
N GLU A 254 23.29 0.25 2.39
CA GLU A 254 24.58 -0.11 2.99
C GLU A 254 25.71 -0.14 1.97
N ALA A 255 25.46 -0.64 0.75
CA ALA A 255 26.50 -0.84 -0.26
C ALA A 255 26.91 0.45 -1.00
N ILE A 256 25.93 1.28 -1.38
CA ILE A 256 26.16 2.46 -2.22
C ILE A 256 25.72 3.78 -1.55
N GLY A 257 25.15 3.71 -0.34
CA GLY A 257 24.61 4.85 0.37
C GLY A 257 23.10 5.02 0.19
N LEU A 258 22.46 5.66 1.17
CA LEU A 258 20.99 5.81 1.24
C LEU A 258 20.41 6.60 0.07
N VAL A 259 21.01 7.75 -0.27
CA VAL A 259 20.55 8.64 -1.35
C VAL A 259 20.50 7.93 -2.72
N PRO A 260 21.58 7.32 -3.22
CA PRO A 260 21.53 6.64 -4.52
C PRO A 260 20.64 5.38 -4.50
N ALA A 261 20.56 4.65 -3.39
CA ALA A 261 19.66 3.51 -3.26
C ALA A 261 18.18 3.94 -3.41
N LEU A 262 17.77 4.99 -2.70
CA LEU A 262 16.42 5.56 -2.82
C LEU A 262 16.17 6.17 -4.20
N GLY A 263 17.20 6.74 -4.83
CA GLY A 263 17.13 7.25 -6.20
C GLY A 263 16.78 6.13 -7.20
N VAL A 264 17.49 5.00 -7.13
CA VAL A 264 17.20 3.82 -7.95
C VAL A 264 15.80 3.28 -7.68
N GLY A 265 15.40 3.15 -6.41
CA GLY A 265 14.06 2.68 -6.07
C GLY A 265 12.94 3.62 -6.54
N THR A 266 13.18 4.93 -6.53
CA THR A 266 12.26 5.94 -7.07
C THR A 266 12.12 5.79 -8.58
N LEU A 267 13.23 5.63 -9.30
CA LEU A 267 13.20 5.39 -10.74
C LEU A 267 12.53 4.06 -11.09
N ALA A 268 12.66 3.03 -10.26
CA ALA A 268 11.98 1.75 -10.47
C ALA A 268 10.45 1.87 -10.43
N LEU A 269 9.87 2.93 -9.85
CA LEU A 269 8.42 3.18 -9.93
C LEU A 269 7.94 3.43 -11.38
N THR A 270 8.84 3.79 -12.31
CA THR A 270 8.52 3.92 -13.75
C THR A 270 8.04 2.61 -14.37
N ILE A 271 8.24 1.48 -13.71
CA ILE A 271 7.67 0.17 -14.10
C ILE A 271 6.15 0.24 -14.27
N VAL A 272 5.47 1.19 -13.61
CA VAL A 272 4.03 1.45 -13.81
C VAL A 272 3.67 1.75 -15.27
N LEU A 273 4.60 2.23 -16.09
CA LEU A 273 4.40 2.45 -17.52
C LEU A 273 4.09 1.16 -18.30
N PHE A 274 4.55 0.01 -17.80
CA PHE A 274 4.29 -1.31 -18.40
C PHE A 274 2.90 -1.87 -18.08
N VAL A 275 2.10 -1.18 -17.24
CA VAL A 275 0.67 -1.53 -17.09
C VAL A 275 0.02 -1.41 -18.48
N PRO A 276 -0.82 -2.36 -18.95
CA PRO A 276 -1.47 -2.26 -20.27
C PRO A 276 -2.52 -1.14 -20.34
N ARG A 277 -2.70 -0.48 -21.50
CA ARG A 277 -3.63 0.68 -21.66
C ARG A 277 -5.10 0.28 -21.68
N ARG A 278 -5.42 -0.91 -22.18
CA ARG A 278 -6.77 -1.51 -22.20
C ARG A 278 -6.67 -2.98 -21.79
N SER A 279 -7.72 -3.53 -21.22
CA SER A 279 -7.83 -4.98 -21.07
C SER A 279 -8.13 -5.60 -22.44
N PRO A 280 -7.52 -6.72 -22.85
CA PRO A 280 -7.91 -7.41 -24.10
C PRO A 280 -9.41 -7.74 -24.14
N ALA A 281 -10.03 -7.94 -22.99
CA ALA A 281 -11.48 -8.15 -22.86
C ALA A 281 -12.33 -6.90 -23.17
N GLU A 282 -11.81 -5.66 -23.00
CA GLU A 282 -12.51 -4.43 -23.41
C GLU A 282 -12.47 -4.21 -24.93
N VAL A 283 -11.56 -4.87 -25.64
CA VAL A 283 -11.45 -4.78 -27.10
C VAL A 283 -12.37 -5.81 -27.79
N ALA A 284 -12.81 -6.83 -27.05
CA ALA A 284 -13.59 -7.94 -27.55
C ALA A 284 -15.12 -7.76 -27.45
N GLU A 285 -15.63 -6.68 -26.84
CA GLU A 285 -17.04 -6.32 -26.99
C GLU A 285 -17.24 -5.72 -28.39
N PRO A 286 -17.90 -6.42 -29.33
CA PRO A 286 -18.28 -5.80 -30.58
C PRO A 286 -19.30 -4.71 -30.25
N THR A 287 -19.20 -3.59 -30.93
CA THR A 287 -20.23 -2.57 -31.06
C THR A 287 -21.51 -3.18 -31.64
N SER A 288 -22.28 -3.90 -30.82
CA SER A 288 -23.65 -4.34 -31.11
C SER A 288 -24.57 -3.71 -30.06
N ARG A 289 -24.64 -2.39 -30.08
CA ARG A 289 -25.81 -1.64 -29.61
C ARG A 289 -26.18 -0.68 -30.72
N SER A 290 -26.95 -1.23 -31.66
CA SER A 290 -27.94 -0.49 -32.47
C SER A 290 -29.01 0.08 -31.56
#